data_AF-A0A1R3UVF0-F1
#
_entry.id   AF-A0A1R3UVF0-F1
#
_cell.length_a   1.000
_cell.length_b   1.000
_cell.length_c   1.000
_cell.angle_alpha   90.00
_cell.angle_beta   90.00
_cell.angle_gamma   90.00
#
_symmetry.space_group_name_H-M   'P 1'
#
loop_
_entity.id
_entity.type
_entity.pdbx_description
1 polymer ?
#
loop_
_entity_poly.entity_id
_entity_poly.type
_entity_poly.pdbx_seq_one_letter_code
_entity_poly.pdbx_strand_id
1 'polypeptide(L)'
;MGGGRSTRTGWHRTRPTRALRWVAAAVAGAILVTGIGPEDAFEVTYRTVPEAERSDALPLASLLDRTGVSQDGTADAGDLDGAGNSLSARTLEAAGWLPGGEITLLDTPLSLPAYGEGRPDHMVAESQRLALEDVPSRMDSVTFLATGTRTDGTGADVRGVGSVVYADGGEHKFDLVVPEWAAGPAGDAALTLPYANSSSGFGQDAIGSVRLYARSIPLDPGRKVDHVVMPEVADPRANMHVFSVGGSPAAQEWTGTWARATSGYTEVGPWEDQTLRLAVRSTTGGHKVRVRLDNTFAARPVTIGAASIALQEDGPTTYGAAVPLTFDGAPGAVIPAGGRLYSDPVEVLLPPHTEALVSIHLPEQVTAAPIHYAAVDTNYTSPPGSGDQTLDRTGEPYTGVVDQWPFVTGIEVTDGPGAVVTFGDSITDGIRSTRDAHTRWPDVLSDRLGQSRDLPHPGVLNLGVAGNRVTADGYPGEGVSVYANGVSMLHRAQRDVFSQSGVGSMVVFAGINDLRWGASSEEVIAGLNRLARMGNEHDVRVFVATLAPCAGSARCTATVEEQRYRVNSYLRDQAHDPESSFAGVWDFDAVLRDPEFPTRLRPEYDSGDHLHPGDAGLRAIAESVDLYELLGV
;
A
#
# COMPACT_ATOMS: atom_id res chain seq x y z
N MET A 1 -62.04 47.00 6.43
CA MET A 1 -63.02 46.43 5.48
C MET A 1 -62.79 44.93 5.51
N GLY A 2 -63.66 44.03 5.97
CA GLY A 2 -65.11 44.05 6.07
C GLY A 2 -65.67 42.84 5.32
N GLY A 3 -65.82 41.68 6.01
CA GLY A 3 -66.75 40.58 5.70
C GLY A 3 -66.23 39.45 4.79
N GLY A 4 -66.47 38.15 5.03
CA GLY A 4 -67.27 37.46 6.05
C GLY A 4 -68.40 36.61 5.43
N ARG A 5 -68.32 35.26 5.55
CA ARG A 5 -69.42 34.25 5.75
C ARG A 5 -68.85 32.82 5.55
N SER A 6 -68.70 31.99 6.59
CA SER A 6 -69.67 31.14 7.33
C SER A 6 -70.11 29.89 6.53
N THR A 7 -70.12 28.64 7.01
CA THR A 7 -70.70 28.06 8.26
C THR A 7 -70.12 26.64 8.51
N ARG A 8 -69.65 26.24 9.72
CA ARG A 8 -70.37 25.65 10.90
C ARG A 8 -70.87 24.20 10.66
N THR A 9 -70.68 23.17 11.51
CA THR A 9 -70.84 22.96 12.99
C THR A 9 -70.27 21.57 13.39
N GLY A 10 -69.89 21.13 14.61
CA GLY A 10 -69.94 21.59 16.03
C GLY A 10 -69.13 20.57 16.90
N TRP A 11 -68.34 20.94 17.94
CA TRP A 11 -68.65 21.20 19.39
C TRP A 11 -69.14 19.94 20.17
N HIS A 12 -68.61 19.47 21.32
CA HIS A 12 -67.94 20.06 22.52
C HIS A 12 -67.09 18.98 23.29
N ARG A 13 -65.89 19.23 23.88
CA ARG A 13 -65.50 19.77 25.24
C ARG A 13 -66.09 19.01 26.46
N THR A 14 -65.41 18.65 27.59
CA THR A 14 -64.08 18.95 28.21
C THR A 14 -63.85 18.18 29.54
N ARG A 15 -62.57 17.82 29.87
CA ARG A 15 -61.81 17.88 31.18
C ARG A 15 -62.16 16.92 32.37
N PRO A 16 -61.30 16.76 33.43
CA PRO A 16 -59.82 16.76 33.57
C PRO A 16 -59.21 15.77 34.65
N THR A 17 -57.87 15.85 34.85
CA THR A 17 -57.04 15.67 36.10
C THR A 17 -56.50 14.31 36.65
N ARG A 18 -55.17 14.37 36.94
CA ARG A 18 -54.35 13.81 38.08
C ARG A 18 -53.62 12.45 37.99
N ALA A 19 -52.29 12.57 37.87
CA ALA A 19 -51.21 12.17 38.81
C ALA A 19 -50.78 10.68 39.04
N LEU A 20 -49.45 10.47 38.82
CA LEU A 20 -48.45 9.71 39.62
C LEU A 20 -48.53 8.17 39.77
N ARG A 21 -47.52 7.42 39.29
CA ARG A 21 -46.36 6.86 40.06
C ARG A 21 -45.62 5.74 39.29
N TRP A 22 -44.32 5.63 39.61
CA TRP A 22 -43.31 4.67 39.15
C TRP A 22 -43.45 3.25 39.75
N VAL A 23 -42.76 2.30 39.10
CA VAL A 23 -41.84 1.26 39.66
C VAL A 23 -42.09 -0.15 39.10
N ALA A 24 -40.97 -0.74 38.69
CA ALA A 24 -40.72 -2.09 38.15
C ALA A 24 -40.99 -3.24 39.13
N ALA A 25 -41.04 -4.47 38.61
CA ALA A 25 -40.20 -5.60 39.07
C ALA A 25 -40.64 -6.93 38.44
N ALA A 26 -39.62 -7.76 38.16
CA ALA A 26 -39.67 -9.15 37.76
C ALA A 26 -40.23 -10.07 38.87
N VAL A 27 -40.51 -11.35 38.54
CA VAL A 27 -39.95 -12.56 39.21
C VAL A 27 -40.54 -13.85 38.61
N ALA A 28 -39.69 -14.87 38.68
CA ALA A 28 -39.69 -16.24 38.18
C ALA A 28 -40.85 -17.19 38.56
N GLY A 29 -41.07 -18.17 37.67
CA GLY A 29 -40.84 -19.61 37.89
C GLY A 29 -41.85 -20.43 38.69
N ALA A 30 -42.39 -21.51 38.07
CA ALA A 30 -42.41 -22.89 38.60
C ALA A 30 -43.27 -23.82 37.73
N ILE A 31 -42.77 -25.04 37.52
CA ILE A 31 -43.39 -26.16 36.80
C ILE A 31 -44.31 -26.95 37.75
N LEU A 32 -45.45 -27.45 37.25
CA LEU A 32 -46.13 -28.63 37.79
C LEU A 32 -46.64 -29.51 36.64
N VAL A 33 -46.33 -30.82 36.72
CA VAL A 33 -46.69 -31.87 35.75
C VAL A 33 -47.88 -32.68 36.27
N THR A 34 -48.90 -32.87 35.44
CA THR A 34 -49.83 -34.02 35.31
C THR A 34 -50.73 -33.72 34.08
N GLY A 35 -51.11 -34.56 33.12
CA GLY A 35 -50.89 -35.95 32.73
C GLY A 35 -51.90 -36.30 31.62
N ILE A 36 -51.48 -37.12 30.63
CA ILE A 36 -52.27 -37.93 29.65
C ILE A 36 -52.81 -37.20 28.39
N GLY A 37 -52.34 -37.66 27.20
CA GLY A 37 -52.62 -37.15 25.83
C GLY A 37 -53.83 -37.79 25.12
N PRO A 38 -53.80 -38.12 23.80
CA PRO A 38 -52.86 -37.80 22.73
C PRO A 38 -53.51 -37.06 21.53
N GLU A 39 -52.67 -36.76 20.53
CA GLU A 39 -52.98 -36.31 19.15
C GLU A 39 -52.99 -34.79 18.91
N ASP A 40 -52.14 -34.41 17.94
CA ASP A 40 -51.88 -33.09 17.36
C ASP A 40 -51.08 -32.07 18.20
N ALA A 41 -49.88 -32.47 18.62
CA ALA A 41 -48.81 -31.50 18.90
C ALA A 41 -47.92 -31.36 17.65
N PHE A 42 -47.90 -30.16 17.07
CA PHE A 42 -46.90 -29.73 16.12
C PHE A 42 -45.52 -30.01 16.71
N GLU A 43 -44.82 -30.99 16.14
CA GLU A 43 -43.41 -31.21 16.39
C GLU A 43 -42.68 -30.03 15.77
N VAL A 44 -42.43 -28.99 16.58
CA VAL A 44 -41.35 -28.05 16.29
C VAL A 44 -40.07 -28.85 16.50
N THR A 45 -39.70 -29.59 15.46
CA THR A 45 -38.33 -29.99 15.27
C THR A 45 -37.56 -28.68 15.18
N TYR A 46 -36.91 -28.30 16.28
CA TYR A 46 -35.65 -27.62 16.12
C TYR A 46 -34.83 -28.55 15.24
N ARG A 47 -34.73 -28.23 13.95
CA ARG A 47 -33.55 -28.63 13.21
C ARG A 47 -32.42 -28.05 14.04
N THR A 48 -31.84 -28.88 14.90
CA THR A 48 -30.42 -28.85 15.12
C THR A 48 -29.84 -28.70 13.72
N VAL A 49 -29.33 -27.50 13.43
CA VAL A 49 -28.33 -27.37 12.38
C VAL A 49 -27.42 -28.57 12.61
N PRO A 50 -27.24 -29.47 11.64
CA PRO A 50 -26.23 -30.51 11.77
C PRO A 50 -24.99 -29.81 12.29
N GLU A 51 -24.32 -30.41 13.25
CA GLU A 51 -22.97 -30.04 13.62
C GLU A 51 -22.11 -30.18 12.36
N ALA A 52 -22.23 -29.23 11.44
CA ALA A 52 -21.32 -29.01 10.35
C ALA A 52 -20.03 -28.75 11.10
N GLU A 53 -19.15 -29.75 10.98
CA GLU A 53 -17.87 -29.90 11.63
C GLU A 53 -17.34 -28.53 12.05
N ARG A 54 -17.21 -28.29 13.36
CA ARG A 54 -16.38 -27.17 13.81
C ARG A 54 -15.08 -27.30 13.03
N SER A 55 -14.75 -26.26 12.26
CA SER A 55 -13.49 -26.19 11.55
C SER A 55 -12.39 -26.60 12.53
N ASP A 56 -11.68 -27.65 12.18
CA ASP A 56 -10.48 -28.15 12.85
C ASP A 56 -9.29 -27.20 12.68
N ALA A 57 -9.52 -26.04 12.05
CA ALA A 57 -8.62 -24.91 12.00
C ALA A 57 -8.34 -24.35 13.39
N LEU A 58 -7.07 -24.04 13.64
CA LEU A 58 -6.58 -23.53 14.92
C LEU A 58 -6.13 -22.08 14.76
N PRO A 59 -6.20 -21.26 15.82
CA PRO A 59 -5.61 -19.93 15.78
C PRO A 59 -4.09 -19.99 15.64
N LEU A 60 -3.48 -18.96 15.05
CA LEU A 60 -2.04 -18.94 14.76
C LEU A 60 -1.20 -19.26 15.99
N ALA A 61 -1.54 -18.69 17.14
CA ALA A 61 -0.83 -18.91 18.41
C ALA A 61 -0.76 -20.39 18.84
N SER A 62 -1.70 -21.23 18.39
CA SER A 62 -1.69 -22.68 18.65
C SER A 62 -0.92 -23.48 17.58
N LEU A 63 -0.61 -22.86 16.44
CA LEU A 63 0.16 -23.45 15.35
C LEU A 63 1.64 -23.10 15.41
N LEU A 64 2.04 -22.04 16.13
CA LEU A 64 3.43 -21.71 16.37
C LEU A 64 4.13 -22.85 17.14
N ASP A 65 5.10 -23.49 16.50
CA ASP A 65 5.77 -24.69 17.02
C ASP A 65 7.30 -24.62 16.98
N ARG A 66 7.87 -23.57 16.36
CA ARG A 66 9.32 -23.35 16.25
C ARG A 66 9.77 -22.03 16.88
N THR A 67 11.00 -22.01 17.37
CA THR A 67 11.66 -20.80 17.88
C THR A 67 12.72 -20.35 16.88
N GLY A 68 12.46 -19.23 16.22
CA GLY A 68 13.31 -18.62 15.20
C GLY A 68 13.92 -17.30 15.63
N VAL A 69 13.55 -16.79 16.81
CA VAL A 69 14.09 -15.58 17.43
C VAL A 69 14.86 -15.94 18.70
N SER A 70 16.06 -15.40 18.87
CA SER A 70 16.88 -15.61 20.07
C SER A 70 17.47 -14.30 20.60
N GLN A 71 17.88 -14.30 21.86
CA GLN A 71 18.70 -13.21 22.39
C GLN A 71 20.14 -13.32 21.87
N ASP A 72 20.77 -12.16 21.70
CA ASP A 72 22.18 -12.07 21.35
C ASP A 72 23.05 -12.83 22.35
N GLY A 73 23.89 -13.75 21.86
CA GLY A 73 24.76 -14.59 22.69
C GLY A 73 24.10 -15.87 23.21
N THR A 74 22.81 -16.10 22.98
CA THR A 74 22.10 -17.35 23.31
C THR A 74 21.53 -18.00 22.05
N ALA A 75 22.31 -18.04 20.96
CA ALA A 75 21.85 -18.50 19.65
C ALA A 75 21.33 -19.95 19.67
N ASP A 76 21.85 -20.82 20.57
CA ASP A 76 21.37 -22.20 20.75
C ASP A 76 19.88 -22.29 21.17
N ALA A 77 19.25 -21.18 21.54
CA ALA A 77 17.84 -21.11 21.90
C ALA A 77 16.89 -20.93 20.69
N GLY A 78 17.40 -20.75 19.47
CA GLY A 78 16.57 -20.60 18.27
C GLY A 78 17.25 -21.07 16.98
N ASP A 79 16.48 -21.65 16.09
CA ASP A 79 16.96 -22.26 14.84
C ASP A 79 15.93 -22.10 13.72
N LEU A 80 16.11 -21.07 12.91
CA LEU A 80 15.23 -20.72 11.78
C LEU A 80 15.64 -21.45 10.49
N ASP A 81 16.95 -21.68 10.28
CA ASP A 81 17.47 -22.26 9.03
C ASP A 81 17.90 -23.72 9.14
N GLY A 82 17.81 -24.33 10.33
CA GLY A 82 18.27 -25.69 10.61
C GLY A 82 19.78 -25.80 10.86
N ALA A 83 20.50 -24.67 10.85
CA ALA A 83 21.93 -24.59 11.11
C ALA A 83 22.24 -23.88 12.45
N GLY A 84 21.22 -23.67 13.28
CA GLY A 84 21.31 -22.99 14.58
C GLY A 84 21.50 -21.48 14.43
N ASN A 85 20.90 -20.89 13.40
CA ASN A 85 20.84 -19.44 13.21
C ASN A 85 19.43 -18.91 13.42
N SER A 86 19.31 -17.69 13.95
CA SER A 86 18.01 -17.10 14.31
C SER A 86 18.00 -15.58 14.14
N LEU A 87 16.81 -15.01 14.06
CA LEU A 87 16.61 -13.56 14.14
C LEU A 87 17.01 -13.06 15.54
N SER A 88 17.59 -11.86 15.61
CA SER A 88 17.94 -11.25 16.90
C SER A 88 16.74 -10.52 17.50
N ALA A 89 16.35 -10.92 18.71
CA ALA A 89 15.31 -10.21 19.49
C ALA A 89 15.67 -8.73 19.70
N ARG A 90 16.97 -8.45 19.90
CA ARG A 90 17.48 -7.09 20.11
C ARG A 90 17.30 -6.22 18.88
N THR A 91 17.56 -6.75 17.67
CA THR A 91 17.42 -5.96 16.44
C THR A 91 15.97 -5.78 16.04
N LEU A 92 15.09 -6.75 16.32
CA LEU A 92 13.63 -6.59 16.19
C LEU A 92 13.09 -5.48 17.11
N GLU A 93 13.43 -5.53 18.40
CA GLU A 93 13.02 -4.49 19.36
C GLU A 93 13.59 -3.12 18.98
N ALA A 94 14.84 -3.07 18.52
CA ALA A 94 15.47 -1.87 18.00
C ALA A 94 14.78 -1.31 16.75
N ALA A 95 14.12 -2.15 15.96
CA ALA A 95 13.30 -1.80 14.81
C ALA A 95 11.86 -1.38 15.22
N GLY A 96 11.51 -1.46 16.51
CA GLY A 96 10.16 -1.18 17.03
C GLY A 96 9.17 -2.30 16.77
N TRP A 97 9.64 -3.46 16.31
CA TRP A 97 8.85 -4.68 16.23
C TRP A 97 8.97 -5.33 17.60
N LEU A 98 7.93 -5.18 18.43
CA LEU A 98 7.95 -5.61 19.83
C LEU A 98 7.23 -6.96 19.98
N PRO A 99 7.59 -7.79 21.00
CA PRO A 99 6.94 -9.08 21.19
C PRO A 99 5.46 -8.91 21.54
N GLY A 100 4.58 -9.52 20.75
CA GLY A 100 3.12 -9.35 20.88
C GLY A 100 2.60 -7.97 20.46
N GLY A 101 3.44 -7.14 19.82
CA GLY A 101 3.03 -5.84 19.29
C GLY A 101 2.30 -5.97 17.94
N GLU A 102 1.71 -4.87 17.49
CA GLU A 102 1.02 -4.78 16.21
C GLU A 102 1.86 -4.02 15.18
N ILE A 103 1.77 -4.42 13.92
CA ILE A 103 2.32 -3.67 12.78
C ILE A 103 1.36 -3.70 11.60
N THR A 104 1.27 -2.59 10.86
CA THR A 104 0.53 -2.58 9.59
C THR A 104 1.50 -2.74 8.41
N LEU A 105 1.30 -3.80 7.62
CA LEU A 105 2.03 -4.08 6.39
C LEU A 105 1.03 -4.35 5.26
N LEU A 106 1.23 -3.74 4.08
CA LEU A 106 0.33 -3.91 2.93
C LEU A 106 -1.16 -3.67 3.31
N ASP A 107 -1.41 -2.63 4.10
CA ASP A 107 -2.72 -2.24 4.64
C ASP A 107 -3.39 -3.28 5.54
N THR A 108 -2.64 -4.29 5.97
CA THR A 108 -3.12 -5.34 6.87
C THR A 108 -2.49 -5.16 8.24
N PRO A 109 -3.28 -5.02 9.32
CA PRO A 109 -2.76 -5.12 10.68
C PRO A 109 -2.33 -6.58 10.95
N LEU A 110 -1.16 -6.74 11.54
CA LEU A 110 -0.53 -8.00 11.85
C LEU A 110 -0.04 -8.00 13.30
N SER A 111 -0.49 -8.99 14.06
CA SER A 111 0.04 -9.27 15.39
C SER A 111 1.37 -9.99 15.29
N LEU A 112 2.42 -9.40 15.86
CA LEU A 112 3.71 -10.07 15.99
C LEU A 112 3.64 -11.17 17.05
N PRO A 113 4.38 -12.27 16.89
CA PRO A 113 4.45 -13.32 17.89
C PRO A 113 5.00 -12.75 19.21
N ALA A 114 4.56 -13.30 20.35
CA ALA A 114 5.12 -12.98 21.67
C ALA A 114 6.46 -13.70 21.89
N TYR A 115 7.40 -13.48 20.95
CA TYR A 115 8.71 -14.11 20.89
C TYR A 115 9.55 -13.81 22.14
N GLY A 116 10.54 -14.66 22.40
CA GLY A 116 11.36 -14.61 23.62
C GLY A 116 11.87 -15.99 24.01
N GLU A 117 12.61 -16.09 25.12
CA GLU A 117 13.34 -17.31 25.49
C GLU A 117 12.47 -18.58 25.47
N GLY A 118 12.81 -19.48 24.54
CA GLY A 118 12.21 -20.81 24.38
C GLY A 118 10.74 -20.80 23.98
N ARG A 119 10.19 -19.65 23.55
CA ARG A 119 8.82 -19.55 23.07
C ARG A 119 8.77 -19.79 21.56
N PRO A 120 7.84 -20.60 21.06
CA PRO A 120 7.57 -20.63 19.64
C PRO A 120 7.14 -19.25 19.13
N ASP A 121 7.69 -18.84 18.00
CA ASP A 121 7.47 -17.52 17.39
C ASP A 121 7.10 -17.61 15.90
N HIS A 122 7.25 -18.77 15.29
CA HIS A 122 6.79 -19.03 13.92
C HIS A 122 6.36 -20.48 13.81
N MET A 123 5.77 -20.79 12.66
CA MET A 123 5.56 -22.16 12.21
C MET A 123 6.19 -22.34 10.83
N VAL A 124 6.54 -23.59 10.51
CA VAL A 124 6.91 -23.98 9.13
C VAL A 124 5.63 -24.38 8.40
N ALA A 125 5.34 -23.74 7.26
CA ALA A 125 4.13 -24.01 6.49
C ALA A 125 4.16 -25.41 5.85
N GLU A 126 3.20 -26.26 6.24
CA GLU A 126 3.04 -27.66 5.83
C GLU A 126 1.53 -28.04 5.81
N SER A 127 0.69 -27.20 5.19
CA SER A 127 -0.76 -27.45 5.04
C SER A 127 -1.60 -27.39 6.32
N GLN A 128 -1.09 -26.74 7.38
CA GLN A 128 -1.87 -26.48 8.58
C GLN A 128 -3.11 -25.63 8.26
N ARG A 129 -4.20 -25.83 9.01
CA ARG A 129 -5.46 -25.11 8.87
C ARG A 129 -5.49 -23.97 9.90
N LEU A 130 -5.35 -22.75 9.43
CA LEU A 130 -5.30 -21.54 10.24
C LEU A 130 -6.65 -20.85 10.27
N ALA A 131 -7.23 -20.71 11.47
CA ALA A 131 -8.35 -19.81 11.72
C ALA A 131 -7.81 -18.38 11.84
N LEU A 132 -8.39 -17.44 11.08
CA LEU A 132 -8.05 -16.02 11.20
C LEU A 132 -8.80 -15.43 12.41
N GLU A 133 -8.05 -14.93 13.39
CA GLU A 133 -8.59 -14.28 14.58
C GLU A 133 -8.62 -12.76 14.40
N ASP A 134 -9.57 -12.10 15.07
CA ASP A 134 -9.70 -10.64 15.10
C ASP A 134 -9.72 -9.93 13.73
N VAL A 135 -10.04 -10.68 12.67
CA VAL A 135 -10.17 -10.15 11.32
C VAL A 135 -11.58 -9.64 11.02
N PRO A 136 -11.70 -8.66 10.09
CA PRO A 136 -12.98 -8.21 9.57
C PRO A 136 -13.81 -9.36 8.98
N SER A 137 -15.14 -9.26 9.08
CA SER A 137 -16.05 -10.31 8.56
C SER A 137 -15.99 -10.53 7.04
N ARG A 138 -15.44 -9.55 6.31
CA ARG A 138 -15.19 -9.54 4.86
C ARG A 138 -13.83 -8.89 4.65
N MET A 139 -13.04 -9.44 3.73
CA MET A 139 -11.64 -9.04 3.53
C MET A 139 -11.35 -8.91 2.03
N ASP A 140 -10.55 -7.92 1.66
CA ASP A 140 -10.03 -7.79 0.29
C ASP A 140 -8.81 -8.68 0.06
N SER A 141 -8.05 -8.97 1.13
CA SER A 141 -6.85 -9.78 1.05
C SER A 141 -6.48 -10.43 2.38
N VAL A 142 -5.60 -11.44 2.31
CA VAL A 142 -4.86 -12.00 3.45
C VAL A 142 -3.39 -11.74 3.26
N THR A 143 -2.74 -11.17 4.28
CA THR A 143 -1.30 -10.87 4.27
C THR A 143 -0.55 -11.79 5.23
N PHE A 144 0.55 -12.35 4.74
CA PHE A 144 1.49 -13.19 5.46
C PHE A 144 2.76 -12.40 5.76
N LEU A 145 3.20 -12.42 7.00
CA LEU A 145 4.57 -12.07 7.38
C LEU A 145 5.39 -13.36 7.42
N ALA A 146 6.34 -13.48 6.49
CA ALA A 146 7.06 -14.72 6.26
C ALA A 146 8.52 -14.52 5.85
N THR A 147 9.29 -15.59 5.93
CA THR A 147 10.61 -15.66 5.28
C THR A 147 10.91 -17.09 4.81
N GLY A 148 11.76 -17.22 3.78
CA GLY A 148 12.21 -18.51 3.29
C GLY A 148 13.59 -18.87 3.83
N THR A 149 13.84 -20.15 4.12
CA THR A 149 15.20 -20.66 4.33
C THR A 149 15.49 -21.84 3.42
N ARG A 150 16.76 -22.01 3.03
CA ARG A 150 17.20 -23.14 2.21
C ARG A 150 18.49 -23.76 2.73
N THR A 151 18.52 -25.08 2.74
CA THR A 151 19.70 -25.86 3.15
C THR A 151 20.69 -26.11 2.01
N ASP A 152 20.31 -25.79 0.76
CA ASP A 152 21.15 -25.99 -0.42
C ASP A 152 21.99 -24.77 -0.82
N GLY A 153 21.85 -23.66 -0.09
CA GLY A 153 22.65 -22.44 -0.29
C GLY A 153 22.41 -21.71 -1.61
N THR A 154 21.34 -22.05 -2.35
CA THR A 154 21.06 -21.43 -3.66
C THR A 154 20.58 -19.99 -3.57
N GLY A 155 20.03 -19.58 -2.42
CA GLY A 155 19.40 -18.27 -2.23
C GLY A 155 18.13 -18.06 -3.06
N ALA A 156 17.59 -19.13 -3.67
CA ALA A 156 16.38 -19.05 -4.48
C ALA A 156 15.13 -18.84 -3.61
N ASP A 157 14.11 -18.21 -4.19
CA ASP A 157 12.80 -18.05 -3.54
C ASP A 157 12.21 -19.40 -3.12
N VAL A 158 11.52 -19.40 -1.98
CA VAL A 158 10.72 -20.53 -1.50
C VAL A 158 9.30 -20.38 -2.03
N ARG A 159 8.76 -21.46 -2.60
CA ARG A 159 7.43 -21.49 -3.22
C ARG A 159 6.58 -22.56 -2.55
N GLY A 160 5.35 -22.22 -2.21
CA GLY A 160 4.36 -23.17 -1.73
C GLY A 160 2.97 -22.88 -2.27
N VAL A 161 2.12 -23.90 -2.29
CA VAL A 161 0.73 -23.79 -2.74
C VAL A 161 -0.19 -23.88 -1.53
N GLY A 162 -0.97 -22.83 -1.29
CA GLY A 162 -1.95 -22.77 -0.20
C GLY A 162 -3.37 -22.60 -0.73
N SER A 163 -4.34 -22.49 0.19
CA SER A 163 -5.69 -22.11 -0.19
C SER A 163 -6.44 -21.36 0.90
N VAL A 164 -7.40 -20.54 0.49
CA VAL A 164 -8.38 -19.91 1.37
C VAL A 164 -9.70 -20.64 1.19
N VAL A 165 -10.24 -21.14 2.29
CA VAL A 165 -11.53 -21.82 2.32
C VAL A 165 -12.57 -20.84 2.87
N TYR A 166 -13.65 -20.67 2.13
CA TYR A 166 -14.74 -19.79 2.50
C TYR A 166 -15.83 -20.55 3.26
N ALA A 167 -16.62 -19.83 4.06
CA ALA A 167 -17.70 -20.39 4.87
C ALA A 167 -18.82 -21.06 4.05
N ASP A 168 -18.89 -20.80 2.75
CA ASP A 168 -19.79 -21.48 1.81
C ASP A 168 -19.23 -22.80 1.26
N GLY A 169 -18.01 -23.19 1.67
CA GLY A 169 -17.31 -24.40 1.27
C GLY A 169 -16.49 -24.28 -0.03
N GLY A 170 -16.53 -23.14 -0.72
CA GLY A 170 -15.65 -22.95 -1.88
C GLY A 170 -14.22 -22.61 -1.45
N GLU A 171 -13.29 -22.79 -2.38
CA GLU A 171 -11.84 -22.69 -2.15
C GLU A 171 -11.20 -21.76 -3.19
N HIS A 172 -10.25 -20.94 -2.76
CA HIS A 172 -9.37 -20.16 -3.63
C HIS A 172 -7.93 -20.61 -3.39
N LYS A 173 -7.31 -21.25 -4.38
CA LYS A 173 -5.91 -21.68 -4.30
C LYS A 173 -4.99 -20.54 -4.72
N PHE A 174 -3.85 -20.45 -4.05
CA PHE A 174 -2.84 -19.43 -4.35
C PHE A 174 -1.43 -20.02 -4.28
N ASP A 175 -0.53 -19.47 -5.10
CA ASP A 175 0.90 -19.67 -4.99
C ASP A 175 1.49 -18.59 -4.08
N LEU A 176 2.19 -18.98 -3.01
CA LEU A 176 2.94 -18.06 -2.17
C LEU A 176 4.43 -18.17 -2.47
N VAL A 177 5.04 -17.06 -2.86
CA VAL A 177 6.49 -16.97 -3.13
C VAL A 177 7.13 -16.03 -2.11
N VAL A 178 8.05 -16.58 -1.32
CA VAL A 178 8.74 -15.86 -0.25
C VAL A 178 10.25 -15.95 -0.50
N PRO A 179 10.96 -14.82 -0.63
CA PRO A 179 12.40 -14.85 -0.84
C PRO A 179 13.15 -15.43 0.37
N GLU A 180 14.37 -15.87 0.11
CA GLU A 180 15.27 -16.39 1.14
C GLU A 180 15.72 -15.27 2.10
N TRP A 181 15.75 -15.53 3.40
CA TRP A 181 15.96 -14.51 4.43
C TRP A 181 17.30 -13.77 4.32
N ALA A 182 18.38 -14.45 3.92
CA ALA A 182 19.74 -13.90 3.87
C ALA A 182 20.12 -13.44 2.45
N ALA A 183 19.70 -14.18 1.42
CA ALA A 183 20.04 -13.91 0.03
C ALA A 183 18.98 -13.11 -0.76
N GLY A 184 17.75 -13.04 -0.26
CA GLY A 184 16.66 -12.36 -0.93
C GLY A 184 16.83 -10.84 -0.98
N PRO A 185 16.11 -10.16 -1.90
CA PRO A 185 16.30 -8.75 -2.18
C PRO A 185 15.80 -7.86 -1.04
N ALA A 186 16.67 -6.97 -0.54
CA ALA A 186 16.28 -5.98 0.47
C ALA A 186 15.19 -5.01 -0.04
N GLY A 187 15.13 -4.75 -1.34
CA GLY A 187 14.13 -3.87 -1.95
C GLY A 187 12.68 -4.36 -1.84
N ASP A 188 12.49 -5.64 -1.55
CA ASP A 188 11.20 -6.32 -1.37
C ASP A 188 10.90 -6.61 0.12
N ALA A 189 11.89 -6.45 1.00
CA ALA A 189 11.74 -6.75 2.42
C ALA A 189 10.77 -5.78 3.09
N ALA A 190 9.93 -6.32 3.98
CA ALA A 190 9.18 -5.52 4.94
C ALA A 190 10.11 -4.98 6.04
N LEU A 191 11.09 -5.80 6.46
CA LEU A 191 12.12 -5.41 7.40
C LEU A 191 13.44 -6.11 7.05
N THR A 192 14.52 -5.34 7.09
CA THR A 192 15.90 -5.83 7.03
C THR A 192 16.55 -5.63 8.39
N LEU A 193 17.02 -6.72 8.99
CA LEU A 193 17.82 -6.71 10.21
C LEU A 193 19.32 -6.75 9.84
N PRO A 194 20.19 -6.07 10.60
CA PRO A 194 21.60 -5.93 10.24
C PRO A 194 22.40 -7.22 10.38
N TYR A 195 21.95 -8.16 11.21
CA TYR A 195 22.61 -9.43 11.47
C TYR A 195 21.63 -10.50 11.95
N ALA A 196 22.08 -11.75 11.92
CA ALA A 196 21.45 -12.89 12.58
C ALA A 196 22.30 -13.40 13.75
N ASN A 197 21.65 -14.05 14.72
CA ASN A 197 22.36 -14.81 15.74
C ASN A 197 22.83 -16.14 15.15
N SER A 198 24.01 -16.61 15.58
CA SER A 198 24.59 -17.87 15.12
C SER A 198 25.21 -18.67 16.26
N SER A 199 24.81 -19.94 16.38
CA SER A 199 25.36 -20.93 17.33
C SER A 199 26.76 -21.41 16.97
N SER A 200 27.16 -21.24 15.70
CA SER A 200 28.43 -21.74 15.15
C SER A 200 29.68 -21.03 15.66
N GLY A 201 29.53 -19.92 16.40
CA GLY A 201 30.63 -19.13 16.94
C GLY A 201 31.36 -18.24 15.92
N PHE A 202 30.89 -18.18 14.66
CA PHE A 202 31.42 -17.26 13.64
C PHE A 202 31.05 -15.77 13.87
N GLY A 203 30.42 -15.44 15.01
CA GLY A 203 29.97 -14.10 15.35
C GLY A 203 28.63 -13.73 14.70
N GLN A 204 28.06 -12.59 15.10
CA GLN A 204 26.76 -12.10 14.58
C GLN A 204 26.81 -11.80 13.06
N ASP A 205 27.99 -11.47 12.52
CA ASP A 205 28.14 -11.04 11.12
C ASP A 205 28.30 -12.19 10.12
N ALA A 206 28.28 -13.46 10.55
CA ALA A 206 28.59 -14.60 9.67
C ALA A 206 27.60 -14.77 8.50
N ILE A 207 26.33 -14.46 8.74
CA ILE A 207 25.25 -14.48 7.73
C ILE A 207 25.10 -13.10 7.07
N GLY A 208 25.41 -12.03 7.81
CA GLY A 208 25.08 -10.66 7.43
C GLY A 208 23.60 -10.34 7.67
N SER A 209 23.08 -9.40 6.89
CA SER A 209 21.69 -8.92 7.00
C SER A 209 20.68 -10.02 6.70
N VAL A 210 19.58 -10.05 7.46
CA VAL A 210 18.47 -11.00 7.27
C VAL A 210 17.12 -10.30 7.19
N ARG A 211 16.18 -10.88 6.46
CA ARG A 211 14.98 -10.19 5.97
C ARG A 211 13.69 -10.93 6.30
N LEU A 212 12.67 -10.14 6.60
CA LEU A 212 11.27 -10.56 6.69
C LEU A 212 10.49 -9.92 5.54
N TYR A 213 9.58 -10.67 4.95
CA TYR A 213 8.79 -10.25 3.78
C TYR A 213 7.30 -10.27 4.13
N ALA A 214 6.56 -9.34 3.52
CA ALA A 214 5.11 -9.35 3.55
C ALA A 214 4.59 -9.81 2.17
N ARG A 215 3.61 -10.72 2.17
CA ARG A 215 2.94 -11.19 0.96
C ARG A 215 1.44 -11.17 1.15
N SER A 216 0.75 -10.41 0.32
CA SER A 216 -0.71 -10.33 0.30
C SER A 216 -1.28 -11.19 -0.83
N ILE A 217 -2.32 -11.96 -0.52
CA ILE A 217 -3.12 -12.74 -1.47
C ILE A 217 -4.53 -12.12 -1.51
N PRO A 218 -5.02 -11.72 -2.69
CA PRO A 218 -6.34 -11.14 -2.85
C PRO A 218 -7.44 -12.18 -2.63
N LEU A 219 -8.60 -11.73 -2.16
CA LEU A 219 -9.77 -12.55 -1.85
C LEU A 219 -11.00 -12.04 -2.59
N ASP A 220 -12.06 -12.86 -2.57
CA ASP A 220 -13.41 -12.40 -2.91
C ASP A 220 -14.02 -11.66 -1.70
N PRO A 221 -14.16 -10.32 -1.72
CA PRO A 221 -14.73 -9.56 -0.60
C PRO A 221 -16.22 -9.84 -0.37
N GLY A 222 -16.87 -10.45 -1.37
CA GLY A 222 -18.23 -10.96 -1.32
C GLY A 222 -18.40 -12.21 -0.45
N ARG A 223 -17.31 -12.88 -0.06
CA ARG A 223 -17.36 -14.16 0.64
C ARG A 223 -16.65 -14.08 1.99
N LYS A 224 -17.23 -14.75 2.99
CA LYS A 224 -16.64 -14.84 4.33
C LYS A 224 -15.61 -15.96 4.33
N VAL A 225 -14.39 -15.66 4.77
CA VAL A 225 -13.34 -16.69 5.00
C VAL A 225 -13.69 -17.53 6.23
N ASP A 226 -13.52 -18.84 6.11
CA ASP A 226 -13.58 -19.78 7.23
C ASP A 226 -12.17 -19.99 7.81
N HIS A 227 -11.23 -20.43 6.98
CA HIS A 227 -9.84 -20.65 7.36
C HIS A 227 -8.90 -20.55 6.15
N VAL A 228 -7.61 -20.49 6.43
CA VAL A 228 -6.54 -20.56 5.42
C VAL A 228 -5.79 -21.88 5.59
N VAL A 229 -5.64 -22.65 4.52
CA VAL A 229 -4.71 -23.78 4.45
C VAL A 229 -3.34 -23.25 4.06
N MET A 230 -2.38 -23.43 4.96
CA MET A 230 -1.03 -22.90 4.82
C MET A 230 -0.29 -23.52 3.63
N PRO A 231 0.63 -22.79 2.99
CA PRO A 231 1.28 -23.27 1.77
C PRO A 231 2.06 -24.57 1.99
N GLU A 232 1.90 -25.54 1.09
CA GLU A 232 2.74 -26.74 1.03
C GLU A 232 3.98 -26.46 0.18
N VAL A 233 5.17 -26.57 0.78
CA VAL A 233 6.46 -26.43 0.06
C VAL A 233 6.95 -27.81 -0.39
N ALA A 234 6.98 -28.02 -1.71
CA ALA A 234 7.32 -29.33 -2.28
C ALA A 234 8.83 -29.66 -2.28
N ASP A 235 9.72 -28.65 -2.22
CA ASP A 235 11.18 -28.88 -2.18
C ASP A 235 11.61 -29.18 -0.74
N PRO A 236 12.09 -30.40 -0.42
CA PRO A 236 12.45 -30.79 0.95
C PRO A 236 13.68 -30.06 1.50
N ARG A 237 14.35 -29.24 0.68
CA ARG A 237 15.52 -28.43 1.09
C ARG A 237 15.13 -27.00 1.44
N ALA A 238 13.86 -26.64 1.30
CA ALA A 238 13.34 -25.30 1.49
C ALA A 238 12.22 -25.30 2.53
N ASN A 239 12.21 -24.29 3.40
CA ASN A 239 11.17 -24.08 4.39
C ASN A 239 10.60 -22.68 4.25
N MET A 240 9.29 -22.56 4.43
CA MET A 240 8.58 -21.28 4.51
C MET A 240 8.13 -21.06 5.95
N HIS A 241 8.67 -20.02 6.57
CA HIS A 241 8.38 -19.67 7.96
C HIS A 241 7.35 -18.57 8.01
N VAL A 242 6.24 -18.79 8.71
CA VAL A 242 5.15 -17.83 8.86
C VAL A 242 5.10 -17.35 10.31
N PHE A 243 5.26 -16.04 10.50
CA PHE A 243 5.29 -15.38 11.81
C PHE A 243 3.94 -14.74 12.15
N SER A 244 3.22 -14.27 11.14
CA SER A 244 1.90 -13.65 11.31
C SER A 244 1.08 -13.78 10.03
N VAL A 245 -0.23 -13.83 10.20
CA VAL A 245 -1.21 -13.78 9.10
C VAL A 245 -2.36 -12.91 9.55
N GLY A 246 -2.75 -11.96 8.72
CA GLY A 246 -3.88 -11.06 8.99
C GLY A 246 -4.72 -10.84 7.75
N GLY A 247 -5.90 -10.26 7.97
CA GLY A 247 -6.84 -9.92 6.91
C GLY A 247 -6.94 -8.42 6.71
N SER A 248 -6.78 -7.95 5.48
CA SER A 248 -7.13 -6.56 5.15
C SER A 248 -8.66 -6.45 5.11
N PRO A 249 -9.29 -5.51 5.85
CA PRO A 249 -10.73 -5.29 5.75
C PRO A 249 -11.14 -5.05 4.31
N ALA A 250 -12.24 -5.68 3.88
CA ALA A 250 -12.90 -5.27 2.65
C ALA A 250 -13.22 -3.80 2.81
N ALA A 251 -12.55 -2.95 2.03
CA ALA A 251 -12.39 -1.54 2.36
C ALA A 251 -13.75 -0.92 2.71
N GLN A 252 -13.84 -0.28 3.88
CA GLN A 252 -14.75 0.87 3.98
C GLN A 252 -14.35 1.79 2.84
N GLU A 253 -15.26 2.12 1.92
CA GLU A 253 -15.34 3.20 0.92
C GLU A 253 -14.13 4.12 0.63
N TRP A 254 -12.89 3.71 0.88
CA TRP A 254 -11.67 4.49 0.76
C TRP A 254 -11.19 4.42 -0.66
N THR A 255 -10.87 5.59 -1.19
CA THR A 255 -10.28 5.78 -2.50
C THR A 255 -9.04 6.63 -2.32
N GLY A 256 -7.90 6.14 -2.81
CA GLY A 256 -6.71 6.98 -2.89
C GLY A 256 -6.97 8.19 -3.78
N THR A 257 -6.75 9.40 -3.26
CA THR A 257 -6.85 10.65 -4.04
C THR A 257 -5.47 11.22 -4.39
N TRP A 258 -4.44 10.86 -3.63
CA TRP A 258 -3.07 11.25 -3.90
C TRP A 258 -2.14 10.17 -3.35
N ALA A 259 -1.07 9.87 -4.07
CA ALA A 259 0.00 9.00 -3.58
C ALA A 259 1.33 9.36 -4.25
N ARG A 260 2.43 9.05 -3.55
CA ARG A 260 3.80 9.02 -4.06
C ARG A 260 4.52 7.83 -3.46
N ALA A 261 5.35 7.19 -4.26
CA ALA A 261 6.13 6.04 -3.82
C ALA A 261 7.45 6.46 -3.16
N THR A 262 7.83 5.78 -2.08
CA THR A 262 9.16 5.90 -1.49
C THR A 262 10.22 5.40 -2.48
N SER A 263 11.13 6.28 -2.85
CA SER A 263 12.16 6.02 -3.86
C SER A 263 13.52 5.63 -3.24
N GLY A 264 13.72 5.88 -1.96
CA GLY A 264 14.88 5.43 -1.20
C GLY A 264 14.89 5.94 0.23
N TYR A 265 15.89 5.49 0.99
CA TYR A 265 16.23 5.99 2.32
C TYR A 265 17.53 6.79 2.24
N THR A 266 17.45 8.09 2.47
CA THR A 266 18.56 9.02 2.15
C THR A 266 18.92 9.87 3.35
N GLU A 267 20.13 10.42 3.38
CA GLU A 267 20.47 11.47 4.34
C GLU A 267 19.54 12.68 4.13
N VAL A 268 19.00 13.18 5.24
CA VAL A 268 18.12 14.35 5.29
C VAL A 268 18.44 15.19 6.52
N GLY A 269 17.93 16.41 6.58
CA GLY A 269 18.06 17.23 7.77
C GLY A 269 19.51 17.65 8.09
N PRO A 270 19.92 17.68 9.39
CA PRO A 270 19.19 17.17 10.53
C PRO A 270 17.89 17.96 10.77
N TRP A 271 16.79 17.24 10.94
CA TRP A 271 15.52 17.79 11.38
C TRP A 271 15.41 17.57 12.87
N GLU A 272 15.43 18.63 13.67
CA GLU A 272 15.49 18.56 15.14
C GLU A 272 14.33 19.35 15.70
N ASP A 273 13.36 18.67 16.35
CA ASP A 273 12.19 19.31 16.97
C ASP A 273 11.56 20.40 16.08
N GLN A 274 11.06 19.98 14.93
CA GLN A 274 10.58 20.90 13.88
C GLN A 274 9.46 20.27 13.05
N THR A 275 8.78 21.09 12.26
CA THR A 275 7.60 20.70 11.48
C THR A 275 7.89 20.76 9.98
N LEU A 276 7.62 19.66 9.29
CA LEU A 276 7.56 19.61 7.83
C LEU A 276 6.12 19.89 7.38
N ARG A 277 5.95 20.60 6.26
CA ARG A 277 4.64 20.90 5.66
C ARG A 277 4.70 20.59 4.17
N LEU A 278 3.98 19.55 3.78
CA LEU A 278 4.07 18.94 2.46
C LEU A 278 2.81 19.27 1.65
N ALA A 279 3.01 19.86 0.47
CA ALA A 279 1.97 20.16 -0.47
C ALA A 279 1.54 18.90 -1.22
N VAL A 280 0.23 18.75 -1.38
CA VAL A 280 -0.41 17.64 -2.09
C VAL A 280 -1.63 18.18 -2.84
N ARG A 281 -2.03 17.53 -3.92
CA ARG A 281 -3.24 17.89 -4.67
C ARG A 281 -4.14 16.67 -4.81
N SER A 282 -5.38 16.79 -4.36
CA SER A 282 -6.38 15.74 -4.56
C SER A 282 -6.66 15.55 -6.05
N THR A 283 -6.89 14.32 -6.47
CA THR A 283 -7.36 14.01 -7.82
C THR A 283 -8.85 13.77 -7.82
N THR A 284 -9.33 12.88 -6.95
CA THR A 284 -10.77 12.71 -6.66
C THR A 284 -11.14 13.34 -5.32
N GLY A 285 -12.44 13.57 -5.11
CA GLY A 285 -12.94 14.24 -3.90
C GLY A 285 -13.66 13.30 -2.95
N GLY A 286 -13.84 13.76 -1.71
CA GLY A 286 -14.65 13.07 -0.71
C GLY A 286 -14.87 13.89 0.56
N HIS A 287 -15.57 13.30 1.53
CA HIS A 287 -16.03 13.99 2.75
C HIS A 287 -15.22 13.68 4.00
N LYS A 288 -14.58 12.52 4.03
CA LYS A 288 -13.60 12.16 5.06
C LYS A 288 -12.25 11.99 4.41
N VAL A 289 -11.20 12.31 5.16
CA VAL A 289 -9.82 12.15 4.74
C VAL A 289 -9.06 11.33 5.77
N ARG A 290 -8.13 10.49 5.31
CA ARG A 290 -7.04 9.96 6.14
C ARG A 290 -5.71 10.09 5.43
N VAL A 291 -4.64 10.23 6.20
CA VAL A 291 -3.26 10.38 5.69
C VAL A 291 -2.47 9.12 6.01
N ARG A 292 -1.67 8.67 5.04
CA ARG A 292 -0.78 7.52 5.15
C ARG A 292 0.67 7.96 5.30
N LEU A 293 1.32 7.48 6.35
CA LEU A 293 2.72 7.74 6.67
C LEU A 293 3.51 6.44 6.69
N ASP A 294 4.63 6.37 5.97
CA ASP A 294 5.46 5.17 5.86
C ASP A 294 6.88 5.42 6.36
N ASN A 295 7.45 4.42 7.03
CA ASN A 295 8.86 4.37 7.44
C ASN A 295 9.65 3.31 6.65
N THR A 296 9.38 3.20 5.34
CA THR A 296 9.92 2.17 4.44
C THR A 296 11.45 2.20 4.41
N PHE A 297 12.09 1.03 4.32
CA PHE A 297 13.56 0.83 4.26
C PHE A 297 14.35 1.29 5.49
N ALA A 298 13.72 1.99 6.44
CA ALA A 298 14.37 2.43 7.66
C ALA A 298 14.71 1.23 8.55
N ALA A 299 15.84 1.34 9.27
CA ALA A 299 16.25 0.34 10.26
C ALA A 299 15.79 0.68 11.69
N ARG A 300 15.14 1.85 11.88
CA ARG A 300 14.75 2.39 13.19
C ARG A 300 13.36 3.02 13.10
N PRO A 301 12.56 2.98 14.18
CA PRO A 301 11.31 3.72 14.25
C PRO A 301 11.50 5.23 14.12
N VAL A 302 10.43 5.92 13.73
CA VAL A 302 10.35 7.39 13.75
C VAL A 302 9.14 7.84 14.55
N THR A 303 9.34 8.83 15.42
CA THR A 303 8.27 9.44 16.24
C THR A 303 7.63 10.60 15.48
N ILE A 304 6.30 10.60 15.38
CA ILE A 304 5.47 11.72 14.93
C ILE A 304 4.82 12.34 16.16
N GLY A 305 5.19 13.59 16.49
CA GLY A 305 4.70 14.28 17.68
C GLY A 305 3.29 14.83 17.52
N ALA A 306 3.00 15.38 16.35
CA ALA A 306 1.71 15.88 15.93
C ALA A 306 1.60 15.84 14.39
N ALA A 307 0.38 15.78 13.87
CA ALA A 307 0.14 15.95 12.44
C ALA A 307 -1.17 16.72 12.17
N SER A 308 -1.27 17.35 11.00
CA SER A 308 -2.47 18.05 10.58
C SER A 308 -2.65 18.01 9.06
N ILE A 309 -3.88 18.28 8.61
CA ILE A 309 -4.19 18.56 7.20
C ILE A 309 -4.95 19.90 7.10
N ALA A 310 -4.63 20.69 6.08
CA ALA A 310 -5.34 21.94 5.78
C ALA A 310 -5.47 22.12 4.28
N LEU A 311 -6.47 22.89 3.83
CA LEU A 311 -6.52 23.37 2.45
C LEU A 311 -5.43 24.43 2.25
N GLN A 312 -4.80 24.45 1.08
CA GLN A 312 -3.76 25.43 0.74
C GLN A 312 -4.41 26.74 0.24
N GLU A 313 -3.85 27.90 0.64
CA GLU A 313 -4.23 29.21 0.08
C GLU A 313 -3.15 29.71 -0.89
N ASP A 314 -1.93 29.92 -0.39
CA ASP A 314 -0.77 30.34 -1.18
C ASP A 314 0.52 29.98 -0.42
N GLY A 315 1.49 29.38 -1.11
CA GLY A 315 2.72 28.89 -0.50
C GLY A 315 2.44 27.98 0.72
N PRO A 316 3.07 28.21 1.88
CA PRO A 316 2.79 27.46 3.12
C PRO A 316 1.53 27.93 3.87
N THR A 317 0.80 28.94 3.36
CA THR A 317 -0.40 29.51 4.01
C THR A 317 -1.60 28.60 3.82
N THR A 318 -2.42 28.43 4.86
CA THR A 318 -3.60 27.58 4.81
C THR A 318 -4.89 28.37 4.60
N TYR A 319 -5.77 27.88 3.75
CA TYR A 319 -7.15 28.34 3.68
C TYR A 319 -7.94 27.81 4.88
N GLY A 320 -8.29 28.69 5.81
CA GLY A 320 -9.01 28.30 7.02
C GLY A 320 -8.11 27.69 8.09
N ALA A 321 -8.68 26.90 9.00
CA ALA A 321 -7.95 26.26 10.09
C ALA A 321 -7.43 24.88 9.67
N ALA A 322 -6.22 24.52 10.12
CA ALA A 322 -5.73 23.16 10.01
C ALA A 322 -6.53 22.22 10.93
N VAL A 323 -6.80 21.01 10.43
CA VAL A 323 -7.47 19.96 11.17
C VAL A 323 -6.40 19.01 11.73
N PRO A 324 -6.31 18.84 13.06
CA PRO A 324 -5.37 17.91 13.66
C PRO A 324 -5.73 16.47 13.25
N LEU A 325 -4.70 15.68 12.97
CA LEU A 325 -4.80 14.24 12.75
C LEU A 325 -4.50 13.51 14.06
N THR A 326 -5.19 12.40 14.29
CA THR A 326 -4.90 11.49 15.40
C THR A 326 -4.54 10.11 14.87
N PHE A 327 -3.95 9.28 15.73
CA PHE A 327 -3.56 7.90 15.45
C PHE A 327 -4.03 7.05 16.62
N ASP A 328 -5.05 6.22 16.42
CA ASP A 328 -5.72 5.47 17.51
C ASP A 328 -6.16 6.42 18.65
N GLY A 329 -6.70 7.59 18.28
CA GLY A 329 -7.16 8.64 19.18
C GLY A 329 -6.06 9.49 19.83
N ALA A 330 -4.77 9.18 19.62
CA ALA A 330 -3.65 9.95 20.15
C ALA A 330 -3.19 11.05 19.16
N PRO A 331 -2.66 12.20 19.63
CA PRO A 331 -2.21 13.28 18.74
C PRO A 331 -0.94 12.95 17.93
N GLY A 332 -0.20 11.93 18.33
CA GLY A 332 1.04 11.48 17.69
C GLY A 332 1.22 9.98 17.86
N ALA A 333 2.20 9.41 17.14
CA ALA A 333 2.45 7.98 17.12
C ALA A 333 3.90 7.66 16.73
N VAL A 334 4.29 6.39 16.84
CA VAL A 334 5.59 5.89 16.38
C VAL A 334 5.37 4.99 15.19
N ILE A 335 6.03 5.28 14.06
CA ILE A 335 6.04 4.40 12.89
C ILE A 335 7.22 3.44 13.05
N PRO A 336 7.00 2.11 13.21
CA PRO A 336 8.10 1.15 13.33
C PRO A 336 8.93 1.10 12.05
N ALA A 337 10.15 0.58 12.12
CA ALA A 337 11.01 0.37 10.96
C ALA A 337 10.29 -0.48 9.90
N GLY A 338 10.28 -0.01 8.64
CA GLY A 338 9.59 -0.68 7.54
C GLY A 338 8.06 -0.60 7.58
N GLY A 339 7.48 -0.10 8.67
CA GLY A 339 6.03 -0.05 8.89
C GLY A 339 5.35 1.18 8.29
N ARG A 340 4.04 1.22 8.51
CA ARG A 340 3.10 2.25 8.04
C ARG A 340 2.11 2.61 9.14
N LEU A 341 1.62 3.85 9.12
CA LEU A 341 0.46 4.31 9.89
C LEU A 341 -0.57 5.00 8.97
N TYR A 342 -1.83 4.86 9.34
CA TYR A 342 -2.92 5.72 8.88
C TYR A 342 -3.34 6.63 10.02
N SER A 343 -3.62 7.89 9.71
CA SER A 343 -4.38 8.72 10.65
C SER A 343 -5.79 8.17 10.81
N ASP A 344 -6.40 8.44 11.96
CA ASP A 344 -7.84 8.28 12.12
C ASP A 344 -8.57 9.15 11.08
N PRO A 345 -9.77 8.74 10.62
CA PRO A 345 -10.56 9.53 9.67
C PRO A 345 -10.96 10.89 10.23
N VAL A 346 -10.76 11.95 9.44
CA VAL A 346 -11.22 13.31 9.78
C VAL A 346 -12.25 13.81 8.78
N GLU A 347 -13.28 14.50 9.28
CA GLU A 347 -14.34 15.11 8.46
C GLU A 347 -13.82 16.41 7.82
N VAL A 348 -13.25 16.29 6.62
CA VAL A 348 -12.75 17.40 5.81
C VAL A 348 -13.28 17.21 4.40
N LEU A 349 -14.13 18.14 3.95
CA LEU A 349 -14.51 18.18 2.54
C LEU A 349 -13.27 18.52 1.72
N LEU A 350 -12.82 17.55 0.94
CA LEU A 350 -11.73 17.70 -0.01
C LEU A 350 -12.31 17.51 -1.41
N PRO A 351 -12.66 18.58 -2.13
CA PRO A 351 -13.11 18.45 -3.51
C PRO A 351 -12.01 17.87 -4.41
N PRO A 352 -12.36 17.34 -5.59
CA PRO A 352 -11.36 17.00 -6.60
C PRO A 352 -10.46 18.20 -6.93
N HIS A 353 -9.22 17.94 -7.31
CA HIS A 353 -8.27 18.96 -7.79
C HIS A 353 -7.96 20.09 -6.81
N THR A 354 -8.08 19.82 -5.51
CA THR A 354 -7.85 20.77 -4.43
C THR A 354 -6.46 20.58 -3.84
N GLU A 355 -5.73 21.68 -3.68
CA GLU A 355 -4.44 21.69 -3.01
C GLU A 355 -4.62 21.67 -1.48
N ALA A 356 -3.81 20.86 -0.82
CA ALA A 356 -3.79 20.70 0.62
C ALA A 356 -2.34 20.67 1.13
N LEU A 357 -2.21 20.91 2.43
CA LEU A 357 -0.96 20.92 3.16
C LEU A 357 -1.07 19.89 4.28
N VAL A 358 -0.21 18.87 4.24
CA VAL A 358 -0.04 17.91 5.34
C VAL A 358 1.15 18.35 6.17
N SER A 359 0.94 18.66 7.45
CA SER A 359 2.04 19.01 8.35
C SER A 359 2.34 17.87 9.30
N ILE A 360 3.63 17.57 9.51
CA ILE A 360 4.11 16.56 10.46
C ILE A 360 5.19 17.18 11.36
N HIS A 361 5.03 17.05 12.68
CA HIS A 361 6.03 17.44 13.67
C HIS A 361 6.93 16.25 14.01
N LEU A 362 8.23 16.47 13.91
CA LEU A 362 9.28 15.52 14.26
C LEU A 362 9.92 15.99 15.58
N PRO A 363 9.54 15.44 16.75
CA PRO A 363 10.06 15.85 18.06
C PRO A 363 11.50 15.38 18.30
N GLU A 364 11.91 14.32 17.61
CA GLU A 364 13.25 13.73 17.71
C GLU A 364 14.10 14.08 16.51
N GLN A 365 15.43 14.00 16.65
CA GLN A 365 16.35 14.25 15.56
C GLN A 365 16.21 13.19 14.45
N VAL A 366 15.99 13.63 13.22
CA VAL A 366 15.97 12.79 12.02
C VAL A 366 17.09 13.21 11.07
N THR A 367 18.01 12.29 10.79
CA THR A 367 19.15 12.49 9.87
C THR A 367 19.09 11.63 8.61
N ALA A 368 18.15 10.69 8.56
CA ALA A 368 17.82 9.91 7.38
C ALA A 368 16.33 9.58 7.40
N ALA A 369 15.69 9.58 6.23
CA ALA A 369 14.27 9.31 6.10
C ALA A 369 13.94 8.59 4.79
N PRO A 370 12.83 7.81 4.75
CA PRO A 370 12.23 7.45 3.48
C PRO A 370 11.73 8.70 2.79
N ILE A 371 12.09 8.83 1.52
CA ILE A 371 11.67 9.95 0.69
C ILE A 371 11.13 9.49 -0.64
N HIS A 372 10.24 10.28 -1.21
CA HIS A 372 10.11 10.41 -2.66
C HIS A 372 11.00 11.56 -3.12
N TYR A 373 12.08 11.26 -3.87
CA TYR A 373 13.17 12.22 -4.08
C TYR A 373 12.97 13.26 -5.18
N ALA A 374 12.09 12.99 -6.15
CA ALA A 374 11.96 13.77 -7.37
C ALA A 374 10.72 14.66 -7.35
N ALA A 375 10.46 15.32 -6.22
CA ALA A 375 9.31 16.21 -6.12
C ALA A 375 9.47 17.41 -7.05
N VAL A 376 8.48 17.60 -7.91
CA VAL A 376 8.32 18.84 -8.69
C VAL A 376 7.21 19.73 -8.10
N ASP A 377 6.91 19.53 -6.81
CA ASP A 377 6.12 20.41 -5.95
C ASP A 377 7.02 20.99 -4.85
N THR A 378 6.70 22.19 -4.37
CA THR A 378 7.41 22.87 -3.29
C THR A 378 6.81 22.52 -1.92
N ASN A 379 7.61 21.87 -1.09
CA ASN A 379 7.29 21.60 0.32
C ASN A 379 8.10 22.52 1.24
N TYR A 380 7.74 22.54 2.52
CA TYR A 380 8.29 23.49 3.48
C TYR A 380 8.74 22.84 4.78
N THR A 381 9.63 23.53 5.49
CA THR A 381 10.05 23.18 6.84
C THR A 381 10.12 24.41 7.72
N SER A 382 9.75 24.26 8.99
CA SER A 382 10.07 25.24 10.02
C SER A 382 11.56 25.13 10.44
N PRO A 383 12.14 26.14 11.11
CA PRO A 383 13.50 26.08 11.63
C PRO A 383 13.73 24.93 12.63
N PRO A 384 14.95 24.38 12.74
CA PRO A 384 15.31 23.47 13.82
C PRO A 384 15.03 24.06 15.20
N GLY A 385 14.44 23.26 16.10
CA GLY A 385 14.07 23.63 17.46
C GLY A 385 12.85 24.55 17.57
N SER A 386 12.07 24.71 16.48
CA SER A 386 10.85 25.53 16.48
C SER A 386 9.62 24.80 17.03
N GLY A 387 9.73 23.49 17.27
CA GLY A 387 8.66 22.66 17.82
C GLY A 387 7.53 22.38 16.84
N ASP A 388 6.37 22.08 17.43
CA ASP A 388 5.13 21.82 16.72
C ASP A 388 4.53 23.12 16.15
N GLN A 389 4.50 23.20 14.83
CA GLN A 389 3.88 24.28 14.05
C GLN A 389 2.72 23.73 13.18
N THR A 390 2.28 22.49 13.42
CA THR A 390 1.32 21.79 12.54
C THR A 390 -0.01 22.53 12.38
N LEU A 391 -0.42 23.31 13.38
CA LEU A 391 -1.66 24.10 13.34
C LEU A 391 -1.46 25.56 12.90
N ASP A 392 -0.24 25.98 12.56
CA ASP A 392 0.00 27.33 12.05
C ASP A 392 -0.71 27.53 10.71
N ARG A 393 -1.36 28.68 10.57
CA ARG A 393 -2.16 29.02 9.38
C ARG A 393 -1.47 30.03 8.48
N THR A 394 -0.54 30.79 9.06
CA THR A 394 0.06 31.96 8.44
C THR A 394 1.14 31.59 7.43
N GLY A 395 1.75 30.41 7.59
CA GLY A 395 2.92 30.02 6.83
C GLY A 395 4.22 30.69 7.31
N GLU A 396 4.16 31.69 8.21
CA GLU A 396 5.32 32.45 8.67
C GLU A 396 6.44 31.58 9.29
N PRO A 397 6.15 30.53 10.07
CA PRO A 397 7.19 29.66 10.60
C PRO A 397 7.94 28.85 9.54
N TYR A 398 7.38 28.70 8.34
CA TYR A 398 7.88 27.79 7.31
C TYR A 398 8.88 28.49 6.37
N THR A 399 10.08 28.75 6.89
CA THR A 399 11.11 29.51 6.18
C THR A 399 12.02 28.66 5.29
N GLY A 400 12.00 27.34 5.44
CA GLY A 400 12.81 26.42 4.63
C GLY A 400 11.98 25.73 3.54
N VAL A 401 12.67 25.25 2.50
CA VAL A 401 12.09 24.49 1.39
C VAL A 401 12.58 23.04 1.45
N VAL A 402 11.70 22.11 1.10
CA VAL A 402 11.99 20.68 0.96
C VAL A 402 11.57 20.25 -0.45
N ASP A 403 12.49 19.74 -1.25
CA ASP A 403 12.25 19.31 -2.64
C ASP A 403 11.91 17.80 -2.75
N GLN A 404 11.29 17.25 -1.70
CA GLN A 404 11.03 15.80 -1.54
C GLN A 404 9.74 15.62 -0.72
N TRP A 405 9.08 14.45 -0.83
CA TRP A 405 8.07 14.03 0.17
C TRP A 405 8.66 12.99 1.12
N PRO A 406 9.07 13.37 2.33
CA PRO A 406 9.41 12.43 3.38
C PRO A 406 8.15 11.91 4.08
N PHE A 407 8.14 10.61 4.39
CA PHE A 407 7.12 9.89 5.16
C PHE A 407 5.69 9.85 4.57
N VAL A 408 5.14 10.94 4.04
CA VAL A 408 3.77 10.98 3.50
C VAL A 408 3.73 10.28 2.13
N THR A 409 3.02 9.16 2.05
CA THR A 409 2.94 8.33 0.83
C THR A 409 1.53 8.19 0.26
N GLY A 410 0.51 8.66 0.97
CA GLY A 410 -0.87 8.55 0.51
C GLY A 410 -1.85 9.46 1.23
N ILE A 411 -2.90 9.86 0.52
CA ILE A 411 -4.09 10.50 1.06
C ILE A 411 -5.29 9.78 0.45
N GLU A 412 -6.23 9.42 1.31
CA GLU A 412 -7.41 8.69 0.93
C GLU A 412 -8.66 9.43 1.37
N VAL A 413 -9.71 9.31 0.55
CA VAL A 413 -11.02 9.91 0.80
C VAL A 413 -12.11 8.85 0.77
N THR A 414 -13.20 9.08 1.50
CA THR A 414 -14.42 8.26 1.33
C THR A 414 -15.20 8.69 0.10
N ASP A 415 -16.12 7.84 -0.37
CA ASP A 415 -17.10 8.13 -1.43
C ASP A 415 -16.52 8.33 -2.85
N GLY A 416 -15.22 8.07 -3.05
CA GLY A 416 -14.58 8.11 -4.36
C GLY A 416 -14.96 6.90 -5.24
N PRO A 417 -14.98 7.02 -6.57
CA PRO A 417 -15.38 5.92 -7.47
C PRO A 417 -14.19 5.00 -7.83
N GLY A 418 -13.32 4.71 -6.86
CA GLY A 418 -12.08 3.93 -7.05
C GLY A 418 -10.90 4.76 -7.55
N ALA A 419 -9.79 4.08 -7.86
CA ALA A 419 -8.51 4.69 -8.21
C ALA A 419 -7.85 4.00 -9.42
N VAL A 420 -7.07 4.79 -10.15
CA VAL A 420 -6.16 4.37 -11.21
C VAL A 420 -4.74 4.70 -10.78
N VAL A 421 -3.83 3.75 -10.93
CA VAL A 421 -2.41 3.94 -10.68
C VAL A 421 -1.69 4.27 -12.00
N THR A 422 -0.83 5.28 -11.99
CA THR A 422 0.19 5.46 -13.03
C THR A 422 1.54 5.02 -12.46
N PHE A 423 2.06 3.89 -12.94
CA PHE A 423 3.25 3.22 -12.42
C PHE A 423 4.39 3.30 -13.43
N GLY A 424 5.49 3.94 -13.06
CA GLY A 424 6.55 4.16 -14.04
C GLY A 424 7.83 4.75 -13.50
N ASP A 425 8.59 5.35 -14.41
CA ASP A 425 9.86 5.99 -14.13
C ASP A 425 9.76 7.53 -14.08
N SER A 426 10.85 8.24 -14.39
CA SER A 426 10.95 9.70 -14.32
C SER A 426 9.98 10.45 -15.22
N ILE A 427 9.53 9.85 -16.33
CA ILE A 427 8.54 10.48 -17.21
C ILE A 427 7.17 10.51 -16.51
N THR A 428 6.82 9.43 -15.81
CA THR A 428 5.59 9.35 -15.02
C THR A 428 5.66 10.14 -13.72
N ASP A 429 6.83 10.12 -13.07
CA ASP A 429 7.10 10.93 -11.88
C ASP A 429 6.87 12.42 -12.15
N GLY A 430 7.28 12.90 -13.33
CA GLY A 430 7.06 14.26 -13.80
C GLY A 430 8.33 15.09 -13.96
N ILE A 431 9.50 14.45 -14.07
CA ILE A 431 10.75 15.16 -14.34
C ILE A 431 10.60 15.98 -15.63
N ARG A 432 11.00 17.26 -15.55
CA ARG A 432 10.83 18.31 -16.59
C ARG A 432 9.43 18.89 -16.77
N SER A 433 8.46 18.53 -15.94
CA SER A 433 7.25 19.35 -15.81
C SER A 433 7.59 20.68 -15.14
N THR A 434 6.80 21.71 -15.42
CA THR A 434 6.88 22.98 -14.68
C THR A 434 6.55 22.74 -13.21
N ARG A 435 7.42 23.22 -12.31
CA ARG A 435 7.26 23.10 -10.86
C ARG A 435 5.96 23.77 -10.40
N ASP A 436 5.25 23.11 -9.48
CA ASP A 436 3.96 23.55 -8.90
C ASP A 436 2.82 23.78 -9.92
N ALA A 437 3.03 23.47 -11.21
CA ALA A 437 2.04 23.71 -12.24
C ALA A 437 1.06 22.55 -12.44
N HIS A 438 1.32 21.40 -11.80
CA HIS A 438 0.56 20.16 -11.94
C HIS A 438 0.35 19.75 -13.40
N THR A 439 1.41 19.82 -14.20
CA THR A 439 1.42 19.52 -15.64
C THR A 439 1.98 18.13 -15.96
N ARG A 440 2.12 17.27 -14.95
CA ARG A 440 2.53 15.88 -15.15
C ARG A 440 1.44 15.15 -15.92
N TRP A 441 1.80 14.14 -16.70
CA TRP A 441 0.78 13.40 -17.46
C TRP A 441 -0.30 12.75 -16.58
N PRO A 442 -0.02 12.27 -15.34
CA PRO A 442 -1.07 11.79 -14.43
C PRO A 442 -1.98 12.92 -13.92
N ASP A 443 -1.45 14.12 -13.70
CA ASP A 443 -2.24 15.29 -13.29
C ASP A 443 -3.21 15.70 -14.41
N VAL A 444 -2.71 15.76 -15.66
CA VAL A 444 -3.54 16.04 -16.84
C VAL A 444 -4.57 14.93 -17.09
N LEU A 445 -4.22 13.65 -16.86
CA LEU A 445 -5.17 12.54 -16.94
C LEU A 445 -6.30 12.71 -15.92
N SER A 446 -5.97 13.11 -14.68
CA SER A 446 -6.99 13.42 -13.67
C SER A 446 -7.87 14.59 -14.07
N ASP A 447 -7.31 15.67 -14.62
CA ASP A 447 -8.09 16.80 -15.12
C ASP A 447 -9.06 16.35 -16.24
N ARG A 448 -8.62 15.49 -17.17
CA ARG A 448 -9.48 14.92 -18.23
C ARG A 448 -10.63 14.09 -17.65
N LEU A 449 -10.35 13.24 -16.66
CA LEU A 449 -11.37 12.43 -15.98
C LEU A 449 -12.39 13.32 -15.27
N GLY A 450 -11.95 14.34 -14.54
CA GLY A 450 -12.84 15.29 -13.86
C GLY A 450 -13.66 16.19 -14.77
N GLN A 451 -13.22 16.39 -16.02
CA GLN A 451 -13.98 17.13 -17.05
C GLN A 451 -14.99 16.26 -17.80
N SER A 452 -14.85 14.93 -17.73
CA SER A 452 -15.81 14.01 -18.34
C SER A 452 -17.14 14.04 -17.58
N ARG A 453 -18.25 14.14 -18.32
CA ARG A 453 -19.60 14.15 -17.72
C ARG A 453 -20.20 12.76 -17.56
N ASP A 454 -19.71 11.81 -18.35
CA ASP A 454 -20.30 10.48 -18.51
C ASP A 454 -19.46 9.39 -17.84
N LEU A 455 -18.28 9.75 -17.32
CA LEU A 455 -17.35 8.83 -16.66
C LEU A 455 -17.22 9.14 -15.16
N PRO A 456 -16.95 8.14 -14.31
CA PRO A 456 -16.55 8.40 -12.94
C PRO A 456 -15.23 9.18 -12.90
N HIS A 457 -15.00 9.89 -11.79
CA HIS A 457 -13.75 10.60 -11.52
C HIS A 457 -12.95 9.84 -10.45
N PRO A 458 -12.26 8.74 -10.82
CA PRO A 458 -11.45 8.01 -9.86
C PRO A 458 -10.23 8.85 -9.44
N GLY A 459 -9.63 8.47 -8.33
CA GLY A 459 -8.33 9.01 -7.98
C GLY A 459 -7.27 8.59 -9.00
N VAL A 460 -6.30 9.45 -9.28
CA VAL A 460 -5.14 9.14 -10.13
C VAL A 460 -3.88 9.18 -9.28
N LEU A 461 -3.33 8.01 -9.00
CA LEU A 461 -2.21 7.81 -8.09
C LEU A 461 -0.91 7.74 -8.87
N ASN A 462 -0.09 8.79 -8.78
CA ASN A 462 1.21 8.81 -9.44
C ASN A 462 2.28 8.12 -8.58
N LEU A 463 2.63 6.91 -9.01
CA LEU A 463 3.66 6.06 -8.40
C LEU A 463 4.89 5.95 -9.30
N GLY A 464 5.11 6.94 -10.17
CA GLY A 464 6.37 7.14 -10.87
C GLY A 464 7.52 7.30 -9.88
N VAL A 465 8.68 6.75 -10.20
CA VAL A 465 9.93 7.01 -9.47
C VAL A 465 11.02 7.31 -10.47
N ALA A 466 11.64 8.48 -10.36
CA ALA A 466 12.64 8.88 -11.31
C ALA A 466 13.86 7.93 -11.35
N GLY A 467 14.26 7.57 -12.58
CA GLY A 467 15.32 6.59 -12.82
C GLY A 467 14.95 5.13 -12.52
N ASN A 468 13.70 4.84 -12.16
CA ASN A 468 13.27 3.49 -11.83
C ASN A 468 13.33 2.55 -13.04
N ARG A 469 13.51 1.27 -12.73
CA ARG A 469 13.65 0.19 -13.71
C ARG A 469 12.59 -0.87 -13.43
N VAL A 470 12.16 -1.57 -14.47
CA VAL A 470 11.20 -2.65 -14.35
C VAL A 470 11.82 -3.80 -13.56
N THR A 471 13.05 -4.18 -13.89
CA THR A 471 13.63 -5.47 -13.52
C THR A 471 14.73 -5.42 -12.45
N ALA A 472 15.33 -4.25 -12.21
CA ALA A 472 16.52 -4.15 -11.38
C ALA A 472 16.51 -2.98 -10.41
N ASP A 473 16.90 -3.23 -9.17
CA ASP A 473 16.95 -2.23 -8.10
C ASP A 473 17.97 -1.14 -8.40
N GLY A 474 17.52 0.11 -8.43
CA GLY A 474 18.40 1.27 -8.49
C GLY A 474 18.95 1.61 -7.10
N TYR A 475 18.03 1.69 -6.14
CA TYR A 475 18.31 1.69 -4.71
C TYR A 475 18.15 0.26 -4.18
N PRO A 476 19.13 -0.31 -3.44
CA PRO A 476 19.12 -1.72 -3.02
C PRO A 476 18.01 -2.07 -2.01
N GLY A 477 17.34 -1.09 -1.40
CA GLY A 477 16.29 -1.34 -0.40
C GLY A 477 16.75 -1.37 1.05
N GLU A 478 18.05 -1.18 1.30
CA GLU A 478 18.62 -1.14 2.64
C GLU A 478 19.71 -0.07 2.74
N GLY A 479 19.89 0.45 3.95
CA GLY A 479 20.91 1.45 4.25
C GLY A 479 20.61 2.84 3.70
N VAL A 480 21.37 3.81 4.21
CA VAL A 480 21.29 5.20 3.74
C VAL A 480 22.04 5.31 2.41
N SER A 481 21.39 5.87 1.40
CA SER A 481 21.91 5.95 0.04
C SER A 481 21.80 7.35 -0.56
N VAL A 482 22.76 7.70 -1.40
CA VAL A 482 22.68 8.88 -2.30
C VAL A 482 21.96 8.55 -3.62
N TYR A 483 21.79 7.27 -3.92
CA TYR A 483 20.99 6.77 -5.03
C TYR A 483 19.57 6.51 -4.54
N ALA A 484 18.61 7.30 -5.02
CA ALA A 484 17.20 7.23 -4.65
C ALA A 484 16.30 6.93 -5.86
N ASN A 485 16.81 6.22 -6.86
CA ASN A 485 16.11 5.86 -8.09
C ASN A 485 15.15 4.67 -7.95
N GLY A 486 14.78 4.32 -6.72
CA GLY A 486 13.82 3.26 -6.40
C GLY A 486 14.40 1.84 -6.45
N VAL A 487 13.78 0.97 -5.68
CA VAL A 487 13.80 -0.48 -5.92
C VAL A 487 13.01 -0.77 -7.19
N SER A 488 13.25 -1.89 -7.85
CA SER A 488 12.62 -2.27 -9.12
C SER A 488 11.09 -2.24 -9.02
N MET A 489 10.44 -2.00 -10.15
CA MET A 489 8.98 -2.04 -10.22
C MET A 489 8.41 -3.40 -9.80
N LEU A 490 9.12 -4.49 -10.12
CA LEU A 490 8.73 -5.83 -9.68
C LEU A 490 8.75 -5.98 -8.16
N HIS A 491 9.75 -5.42 -7.46
CA HIS A 491 9.84 -5.51 -6.00
C HIS A 491 8.82 -4.60 -5.30
N ARG A 492 8.50 -3.42 -5.86
CA ARG A 492 7.58 -2.48 -5.20
C ARG A 492 6.13 -2.58 -5.61
N ALA A 493 5.75 -3.35 -6.63
CA ALA A 493 4.36 -3.39 -7.11
C ALA A 493 3.36 -3.78 -5.99
N GLN A 494 3.71 -4.75 -5.14
CA GLN A 494 2.84 -5.17 -4.04
C GLN A 494 2.64 -4.06 -3.00
N ARG A 495 3.72 -3.39 -2.59
CA ARG A 495 3.70 -2.29 -1.64
C ARG A 495 3.07 -1.02 -2.21
N ASP A 496 3.45 -0.64 -3.42
CA ASP A 496 3.11 0.66 -3.97
C ASP A 496 1.77 0.62 -4.72
N VAL A 497 1.44 -0.46 -5.43
CA VAL A 497 0.23 -0.53 -6.28
C VAL A 497 -0.89 -1.28 -5.59
N PHE A 498 -0.66 -2.53 -5.18
CA PHE A 498 -1.76 -3.40 -4.72
C PHE A 498 -2.21 -3.11 -3.28
N SER A 499 -1.44 -2.34 -2.51
CA SER A 499 -1.87 -1.75 -1.22
C SER A 499 -2.36 -0.30 -1.40
N GLN A 500 -3.15 -0.04 -2.43
CA GLN A 500 -3.79 1.26 -2.64
C GLN A 500 -5.29 1.07 -2.58
N SER A 501 -5.96 1.88 -1.76
CA SER A 501 -7.40 1.79 -1.61
C SER A 501 -8.13 2.14 -2.92
N GLY A 502 -9.01 1.24 -3.36
CA GLY A 502 -9.87 1.42 -4.52
C GLY A 502 -9.20 1.21 -5.88
N VAL A 503 -7.95 0.73 -5.94
CA VAL A 503 -7.27 0.53 -7.23
C VAL A 503 -7.95 -0.55 -8.08
N GLY A 504 -8.37 -0.18 -9.28
CA GLY A 504 -8.93 -1.14 -10.26
C GLY A 504 -8.13 -1.24 -11.55
N SER A 505 -7.17 -0.33 -11.77
CA SER A 505 -6.35 -0.32 -12.98
C SER A 505 -4.99 0.30 -12.70
N MET A 506 -3.96 -0.19 -13.41
CA MET A 506 -2.64 0.41 -13.44
C MET A 506 -2.16 0.63 -14.87
N VAL A 507 -1.50 1.76 -15.11
CA VAL A 507 -0.85 2.10 -16.38
C VAL A 507 0.66 2.03 -16.17
N VAL A 508 1.32 1.06 -16.80
CA VAL A 508 2.76 0.84 -16.74
C VAL A 508 3.46 1.60 -17.87
N PHE A 509 4.29 2.56 -17.51
CA PHE A 509 5.13 3.29 -18.46
C PHE A 509 6.57 3.40 -17.95
N ALA A 510 7.37 2.39 -18.30
CA ALA A 510 8.77 2.25 -17.92
C ALA A 510 9.47 1.16 -18.75
N GLY A 511 10.80 1.13 -18.65
CA GLY A 511 11.67 0.13 -19.30
C GLY A 511 12.83 0.76 -20.07
N ILE A 512 12.73 2.05 -20.40
CA ILE A 512 13.81 2.76 -21.09
C ILE A 512 15.07 2.86 -20.21
N ASN A 513 14.90 2.98 -18.88
CA ASN A 513 16.02 2.98 -17.95
C ASN A 513 16.71 1.61 -17.87
N ASP A 514 15.98 0.49 -17.90
CA ASP A 514 16.55 -0.85 -17.94
C ASP A 514 17.50 -0.97 -19.14
N LEU A 515 17.03 -0.61 -20.34
CA LEU A 515 17.83 -0.66 -21.57
C LEU A 515 19.05 0.28 -21.51
N ARG A 516 18.87 1.51 -21.04
CA ARG A 516 19.97 2.49 -20.86
C ARG A 516 21.00 2.06 -19.82
N TRP A 517 20.66 1.11 -18.96
CA TRP A 517 21.54 0.49 -17.97
C TRP A 517 21.99 -0.93 -18.37
N GLY A 518 21.72 -1.35 -19.60
CA GLY A 518 22.31 -2.55 -20.20
C GLY A 518 21.44 -3.81 -20.15
N ALA A 519 20.20 -3.73 -19.67
CA ALA A 519 19.26 -4.85 -19.81
C ALA A 519 18.90 -5.08 -21.29
N SER A 520 18.63 -6.33 -21.62
CA SER A 520 18.10 -6.74 -22.93
C SER A 520 16.61 -6.45 -23.07
N SER A 521 16.12 -6.39 -24.30
CA SER A 521 14.69 -6.28 -24.59
C SER A 521 13.90 -7.45 -24.00
N GLU A 522 14.48 -8.64 -23.99
CA GLU A 522 13.91 -9.88 -23.48
C GLU A 522 13.68 -9.81 -21.97
N GLU A 523 14.64 -9.28 -21.21
CA GLU A 523 14.50 -9.04 -19.77
C GLU A 523 13.39 -8.03 -19.47
N VAL A 524 13.36 -6.90 -20.20
CA VAL A 524 12.33 -5.88 -20.03
C VAL A 524 10.94 -6.44 -20.36
N ILE A 525 10.79 -7.15 -21.48
CA ILE A 525 9.54 -7.80 -21.88
C ILE A 525 9.07 -8.80 -20.81
N ALA A 526 9.97 -9.64 -20.31
CA ALA A 526 9.65 -10.60 -19.25
C ALA A 526 9.19 -9.90 -17.96
N GLY A 527 9.84 -8.79 -17.59
CA GLY A 527 9.45 -7.96 -16.45
C GLY A 527 8.08 -7.32 -16.62
N LEU A 528 7.79 -6.70 -17.76
CA LEU A 528 6.49 -6.10 -18.06
C LEU A 528 5.37 -7.16 -18.03
N ASN A 529 5.59 -8.33 -18.61
CA ASN A 529 4.64 -9.45 -18.55
C ASN A 529 4.45 -9.97 -17.12
N ARG A 530 5.49 -9.92 -16.28
CA ARG A 530 5.35 -10.31 -14.87
C ARG A 530 4.52 -9.29 -14.09
N LEU A 531 4.69 -8.00 -14.32
CA LEU A 531 3.80 -6.97 -13.77
C LEU A 531 2.35 -7.17 -14.21
N ALA A 532 2.12 -7.53 -15.47
CA ALA A 532 0.77 -7.84 -15.98
C ALA A 532 0.12 -9.00 -15.22
N ARG A 533 0.86 -10.11 -15.03
CA ARG A 533 0.37 -11.26 -14.24
C ARG A 533 0.09 -10.90 -12.80
N MET A 534 0.99 -10.16 -12.15
CA MET A 534 0.78 -9.68 -10.78
C MET A 534 -0.48 -8.80 -10.69
N GLY A 535 -0.74 -7.93 -11.67
CA GLY A 535 -1.97 -7.15 -11.73
C GLY A 535 -3.21 -8.03 -11.85
N ASN A 536 -3.20 -9.01 -12.76
CA ASN A 536 -4.32 -9.94 -12.96
C ASN A 536 -4.57 -10.81 -11.71
N GLU A 537 -3.52 -11.23 -11.01
CA GLU A 537 -3.63 -11.94 -9.73
C GLU A 537 -4.36 -11.11 -8.68
N HIS A 538 -4.18 -9.78 -8.69
CA HIS A 538 -4.79 -8.79 -7.79
C HIS A 538 -6.04 -8.10 -8.34
N ASP A 539 -6.67 -8.64 -9.40
CA ASP A 539 -7.85 -8.05 -10.05
C ASP A 539 -7.65 -6.58 -10.52
N VAL A 540 -6.39 -6.20 -10.79
CA VAL A 540 -6.01 -4.88 -11.32
C VAL A 540 -5.74 -5.00 -12.82
N ARG A 541 -6.55 -4.31 -13.63
CA ARG A 541 -6.35 -4.25 -15.09
C ARG A 541 -5.05 -3.52 -15.43
N VAL A 542 -4.17 -4.16 -16.19
CA VAL A 542 -2.85 -3.62 -16.51
C VAL A 542 -2.79 -3.09 -17.93
N PHE A 543 -2.69 -1.77 -18.06
CA PHE A 543 -2.35 -1.10 -19.30
C PHE A 543 -0.84 -0.93 -19.38
N VAL A 544 -0.25 -1.05 -20.57
CA VAL A 544 1.19 -0.86 -20.78
C VAL A 544 1.44 0.09 -21.94
N ALA A 545 2.43 0.97 -21.80
CA ALA A 545 2.79 1.93 -22.84
C ALA A 545 4.09 1.56 -23.55
N THR A 546 4.17 1.86 -24.86
CA THR A 546 5.43 1.77 -25.61
C THR A 546 6.47 2.76 -25.06
N LEU A 547 7.74 2.37 -25.10
CA LEU A 547 8.87 3.17 -24.60
C LEU A 547 9.10 4.40 -25.48
N ALA A 548 9.17 5.59 -24.88
CA ALA A 548 9.41 6.85 -25.60
C ALA A 548 10.77 6.87 -26.32
N PRO A 549 10.90 7.60 -27.44
CA PRO A 549 12.19 7.82 -28.09
C PRO A 549 13.17 8.55 -27.18
N CYS A 550 14.47 8.28 -27.34
CA CYS A 550 15.49 8.91 -26.48
C CYS A 550 16.81 9.27 -27.18
N ALA A 551 16.88 9.18 -28.51
CA ALA A 551 18.09 9.51 -29.25
C ALA A 551 18.50 10.97 -29.02
N GLY A 552 19.76 11.18 -28.66
CA GLY A 552 20.29 12.48 -28.22
C GLY A 552 20.65 12.50 -26.74
N SER A 553 20.00 11.65 -25.93
CA SER A 553 20.40 11.41 -24.53
C SER A 553 21.69 10.60 -24.45
N ALA A 554 22.58 10.94 -23.52
CA ALA A 554 23.95 10.39 -23.45
C ALA A 554 24.02 8.84 -23.36
N ARG A 555 23.01 8.19 -22.77
CA ARG A 555 22.94 6.72 -22.64
C ARG A 555 22.07 6.04 -23.70
N CYS A 556 21.50 6.80 -24.63
CA CYS A 556 20.68 6.26 -25.72
C CYS A 556 21.55 6.01 -26.95
N THR A 557 22.29 4.91 -26.91
CA THR A 557 23.13 4.43 -28.01
C THR A 557 22.28 3.77 -29.10
N ALA A 558 22.88 3.50 -30.26
CA ALA A 558 22.21 2.74 -31.32
C ALA A 558 21.75 1.35 -30.85
N THR A 559 22.50 0.71 -29.94
CA THR A 559 22.12 -0.57 -29.33
C THR A 559 20.88 -0.40 -28.44
N VAL A 560 20.81 0.65 -27.62
CA VAL A 560 19.62 0.93 -26.80
C VAL A 560 18.40 1.19 -27.69
N GLU A 561 18.56 1.93 -28.78
CA GLU A 561 17.48 2.17 -29.74
C GLU A 561 17.00 0.88 -30.42
N GLU A 562 17.91 -0.03 -30.78
CA GLU A 562 17.55 -1.35 -31.31
C GLU A 562 16.73 -2.16 -30.30
N GLN A 563 17.17 -2.21 -29.03
CA GLN A 563 16.44 -2.91 -27.98
C GLN A 563 15.08 -2.26 -27.70
N ARG A 564 15.01 -0.93 -27.69
CA ARG A 564 13.77 -0.16 -27.52
C ARG A 564 12.78 -0.49 -28.63
N TYR A 565 13.25 -0.54 -29.87
CA TYR A 565 12.43 -0.93 -31.01
C TYR A 565 11.85 -2.34 -30.84
N ARG A 566 12.66 -3.30 -30.37
CA ARG A 566 12.19 -4.68 -30.10
C ARG A 566 11.11 -4.73 -29.03
N VAL A 567 11.30 -4.03 -27.91
CA VAL A 567 10.27 -3.92 -26.85
C VAL A 567 8.98 -3.31 -27.43
N ASN A 568 9.09 -2.20 -28.16
CA ASN A 568 7.92 -1.53 -28.73
C ASN A 568 7.22 -2.35 -29.81
N SER A 569 7.95 -3.13 -30.61
CA SER A 569 7.36 -4.06 -31.58
C SER A 569 6.54 -5.12 -30.85
N TYR A 570 7.13 -5.75 -29.82
CA TYR A 570 6.43 -6.74 -29.00
C TYR A 570 5.13 -6.18 -28.39
N LEU A 571 5.20 -4.99 -27.76
CA LEU A 571 4.03 -4.37 -27.16
C LEU A 571 2.93 -4.08 -28.20
N ARG A 572 3.29 -3.59 -29.39
CA ARG A 572 2.31 -3.37 -30.48
C ARG A 572 1.67 -4.65 -30.99
N ASP A 573 2.42 -5.75 -31.01
CA ASP A 573 1.86 -7.07 -31.35
C ASP A 573 0.84 -7.51 -30.28
N GLN A 574 1.12 -7.24 -29.01
CA GLN A 574 0.22 -7.53 -27.89
C GLN A 574 -1.10 -6.73 -27.92
N ALA A 575 -1.10 -5.54 -28.51
CA ALA A 575 -2.31 -4.70 -28.63
C ALA A 575 -3.47 -5.38 -29.39
N HIS A 576 -3.16 -6.37 -30.22
CA HIS A 576 -4.13 -7.09 -31.06
C HIS A 576 -4.21 -8.58 -30.71
N ASP A 577 -3.51 -9.01 -29.65
CA ASP A 577 -3.43 -10.39 -29.23
C ASP A 577 -4.54 -10.70 -28.23
N PRO A 578 -5.52 -11.57 -28.56
CA PRO A 578 -6.59 -11.93 -27.63
C PRO A 578 -6.08 -12.72 -26.41
N GLU A 579 -4.86 -13.25 -26.45
CA GLU A 579 -4.20 -13.94 -25.33
C GLU A 579 -3.28 -13.02 -24.53
N SER A 580 -3.26 -11.72 -24.85
CA SER A 580 -2.43 -10.77 -24.11
C SER A 580 -2.79 -10.72 -22.64
N SER A 581 -1.77 -10.68 -21.78
CA SER A 581 -1.96 -10.46 -20.34
C SER A 581 -2.24 -9.00 -20.00
N PHE A 582 -2.09 -8.08 -20.95
CA PHE A 582 -2.38 -6.67 -20.78
C PHE A 582 -3.85 -6.38 -21.11
N ALA A 583 -4.49 -5.51 -20.32
CA ALA A 583 -5.83 -5.01 -20.59
C ALA A 583 -5.88 -4.07 -21.81
N GLY A 584 -4.76 -3.41 -22.12
CA GLY A 584 -4.60 -2.56 -23.29
C GLY A 584 -3.15 -2.10 -23.45
N VAL A 585 -2.78 -1.74 -24.69
CA VAL A 585 -1.45 -1.22 -25.02
C VAL A 585 -1.59 0.17 -25.65
N TRP A 586 -0.89 1.15 -25.09
CA TRP A 586 -0.93 2.53 -25.60
C TRP A 586 0.40 2.94 -26.25
N ASP A 587 0.32 3.46 -27.47
CA ASP A 587 1.51 3.77 -28.27
C ASP A 587 2.07 5.18 -27.98
N PHE A 588 2.59 5.40 -26.76
CA PHE A 588 3.20 6.67 -26.37
C PHE A 588 4.45 7.03 -27.21
N ASP A 589 5.17 6.05 -27.76
CA ASP A 589 6.20 6.30 -28.78
C ASP A 589 5.64 7.03 -30.00
N ALA A 590 4.51 6.59 -30.55
CA ALA A 590 3.89 7.23 -31.70
C ALA A 590 3.39 8.66 -31.41
N VAL A 591 2.92 8.90 -30.18
CA VAL A 591 2.52 10.23 -29.69
C VAL A 591 3.72 11.17 -29.67
N LEU A 592 4.85 10.72 -29.13
CA LEU A 592 5.99 11.57 -28.81
C LEU A 592 7.01 11.73 -29.94
N ARG A 593 7.14 10.74 -30.83
CA ARG A 593 8.24 10.69 -31.80
C ARG A 593 8.13 11.73 -32.90
N ASP A 594 9.27 12.28 -33.27
CA ASP A 594 9.43 13.14 -34.44
C ASP A 594 9.13 12.33 -35.72
N PRO A 595 8.22 12.79 -36.61
CA PRO A 595 7.86 12.04 -37.81
C PRO A 595 9.00 12.00 -38.85
N GLU A 596 9.91 12.97 -38.85
CA GLU A 596 11.10 13.01 -39.71
C GLU A 596 12.28 12.26 -39.08
N PHE A 597 12.36 12.25 -37.75
CA PHE A 597 13.41 11.54 -37.00
C PHE A 597 12.82 10.64 -35.88
N PRO A 598 12.21 9.47 -36.20
CA PRO A 598 11.42 8.68 -35.25
C PRO A 598 12.12 8.15 -34.00
N THR A 599 13.46 8.24 -33.94
CA THR A 599 14.25 7.87 -32.76
C THR A 599 14.36 9.01 -31.74
N ARG A 600 13.85 10.21 -32.07
CA ARG A 600 13.87 11.43 -31.25
C ARG A 600 12.47 11.83 -30.83
N LEU A 601 12.38 12.54 -29.71
CA LEU A 601 11.19 13.29 -29.32
C LEU A 601 10.93 14.40 -30.36
N ARG A 602 9.65 14.71 -30.62
CA ARG A 602 9.27 15.91 -31.37
C ARG A 602 9.87 17.14 -30.68
N PRO A 603 10.42 18.12 -31.43
CA PRO A 603 11.02 19.31 -30.82
C PRO A 603 10.08 20.10 -29.90
N GLU A 604 8.78 20.10 -30.17
CA GLU A 604 7.76 20.76 -29.33
C GLU A 604 7.45 20.01 -28.03
N TYR A 605 7.78 18.72 -27.96
CA TYR A 605 7.59 17.87 -26.78
C TYR A 605 8.89 17.67 -26.00
N ASP A 606 10.06 17.83 -26.61
CA ASP A 606 11.35 17.65 -25.98
C ASP A 606 11.64 18.76 -24.95
N SER A 607 11.96 18.38 -23.72
CA SER A 607 12.42 19.31 -22.67
C SER A 607 13.82 19.88 -22.94
N GLY A 608 14.51 19.35 -23.96
CA GLY A 608 15.88 19.69 -24.33
C GLY A 608 16.92 18.71 -23.80
N ASP A 609 16.53 17.72 -23.00
CA ASP A 609 17.43 16.64 -22.57
C ASP A 609 17.31 15.35 -23.41
N HIS A 610 16.44 15.37 -24.42
CA HIS A 610 16.22 14.30 -25.38
C HIS A 610 15.75 12.98 -24.76
N LEU A 611 15.24 13.00 -23.53
CA LEU A 611 14.71 11.83 -22.83
C LEU A 611 13.33 12.10 -22.25
N HIS A 612 13.18 13.23 -21.55
CA HIS A 612 11.94 13.60 -20.89
C HIS A 612 11.13 14.55 -21.76
N PRO A 613 9.84 14.27 -21.96
CA PRO A 613 8.92 15.27 -22.49
C PRO A 613 8.77 16.43 -21.50
N GLY A 614 8.66 17.66 -22.01
CA GLY A 614 8.20 18.81 -21.23
C GLY A 614 6.67 18.85 -21.12
N ASP A 615 6.11 19.92 -20.55
CA ASP A 615 4.66 20.08 -20.33
C ASP A 615 3.78 19.77 -21.55
N ALA A 616 4.22 20.16 -22.76
CA ALA A 616 3.48 19.88 -23.99
C ALA A 616 3.43 18.39 -24.32
N GLY A 617 4.55 17.68 -24.18
CA GLY A 617 4.62 16.24 -24.44
C GLY A 617 3.91 15.42 -23.36
N LEU A 618 4.02 15.80 -22.09
CA LEU A 618 3.28 15.16 -20.98
C LEU A 618 1.77 15.30 -21.16
N ARG A 619 1.29 16.48 -21.59
CA ARG A 619 -0.11 16.68 -21.99
C ARG A 619 -0.50 15.79 -23.16
N ALA A 620 0.32 15.71 -24.22
CA ALA A 620 0.03 14.87 -25.38
C ALA A 620 -0.09 13.38 -25.02
N ILE A 621 0.76 12.88 -24.12
CA ILE A 621 0.63 11.54 -23.55
C ILE A 621 -0.73 11.38 -22.88
N ALA A 622 -1.05 12.27 -21.94
CA ALA A 622 -2.28 12.20 -21.19
C ALA A 622 -3.51 12.26 -22.10
N GLU A 623 -3.53 13.11 -23.13
CA GLU A 623 -4.63 13.25 -24.10
C GLU A 623 -4.80 12.03 -25.01
N SER A 624 -3.74 11.25 -25.21
CA SER A 624 -3.80 10.02 -26.02
C SER A 624 -4.47 8.83 -25.33
N VAL A 625 -4.62 8.90 -24.00
CA VAL A 625 -5.26 7.83 -23.20
C VAL A 625 -6.75 7.74 -23.50
N ASP A 626 -7.24 6.55 -23.83
CA ASP A 626 -8.68 6.26 -23.93
C ASP A 626 -9.27 6.08 -22.53
N LEU A 627 -10.12 7.02 -22.11
CA LEU A 627 -10.71 7.03 -20.77
C LEU A 627 -11.78 5.94 -20.59
N TYR A 628 -12.48 5.55 -21.66
CA TYR A 628 -13.51 4.51 -21.59
C TYR A 628 -12.85 3.15 -21.42
N GLU A 629 -11.82 2.88 -22.23
CA GLU A 629 -11.00 1.67 -22.10
C GLU A 629 -10.36 1.59 -20.70
N LEU A 630 -9.74 2.68 -20.24
CA LEU A 630 -9.10 2.76 -18.93
C LEU A 630 -10.08 2.44 -17.79
N LEU A 631 -11.35 2.81 -17.90
CA LEU A 631 -12.36 2.57 -16.86
C LEU A 631 -13.23 1.32 -17.10
N GLY A 632 -13.10 0.70 -18.27
CA GLY A 632 -13.82 -0.53 -18.62
C GLY A 632 -15.33 -0.31 -18.80
N VAL A 633 -15.74 0.83 -19.37
CA VAL A 633 -17.15 1.24 -19.52
C VAL A 633 -17.60 1.44 -20.96
#